data_AF-A0A8J6BXP4-F1
#
_entry.id   AF-A0A8J6BXP4-F1
#
_cell.length_a   1.000
_cell.length_b   1.000
_cell.length_c   1.000
_cell.angle_alpha   90.00
_cell.angle_beta   90.00
_cell.angle_gamma   90.00
#
_symmetry.space_group_name_H-M   'P 1'
#
loop_
_entity.id
_entity.type
_entity.pdbx_description
1 polymer ?
#
loop_
_entity_poly.entity_id
_entity_poly.type
_entity_poly.pdbx_seq_one_letter_code
_entity_poly.pdbx_strand_id
1 'polypeptide(L)'
;MNVSETLTNATQLITSEKRQDIHAGLDLLNQLLVDGPDTPTYLMHLALAHFRLSEYEDARRNLSRLLRMQPNHMEARVLYQIVSDRAKRDGMISMVFTGGLVAAVGYALFKTMSHRPGRRFM
;
A
#
# COMPACT_ATOMS: atom_id res chain seq x y z
N MET A 1 -6.79 14.27 25.37
CA MET A 1 -7.78 13.99 24.31
C MET A 1 -8.17 12.54 24.42
N ASN A 2 -9.47 12.24 24.41
CA ASN A 2 -9.93 10.85 24.44
C ASN A 2 -9.81 10.27 23.03
N VAL A 3 -9.19 9.09 22.89
CA VAL A 3 -8.90 8.47 21.58
C VAL A 3 -10.16 8.30 20.73
N SER A 4 -11.30 7.99 21.37
CA SER A 4 -12.61 7.85 20.72
C SER A 4 -13.16 9.15 20.13
N GLU A 5 -12.92 10.29 20.79
CA GLU A 5 -13.38 11.60 20.35
C GLU A 5 -12.58 12.05 19.12
N THR A 6 -11.26 11.87 19.15
CA THR A 6 -10.39 12.20 18.02
C THR A 6 -10.68 11.31 16.81
N LEU A 7 -10.97 10.02 17.01
CA LEU A 7 -11.44 9.11 15.96
C LEU A 7 -12.74 9.60 15.31
N THR A 8 -13.70 10.05 16.13
CA THR A 8 -15.00 10.54 15.63
C THR A 8 -14.84 11.82 14.82
N ASN A 9 -14.00 12.75 15.28
CA ASN A 9 -13.70 13.98 14.54
C ASN A 9 -12.96 13.68 13.23
N ALA A 10 -12.01 12.74 13.24
CA ALA A 10 -11.27 12.34 12.06
C ALA A 10 -12.18 11.70 10.99
N THR A 11 -13.10 10.81 11.39
CA THR A 11 -14.04 10.19 10.44
C THR A 11 -14.99 11.20 9.80
N GLN A 12 -15.48 12.18 10.57
CA GLN A 12 -16.28 13.28 10.02
C GLN A 12 -15.52 14.02 8.92
N LEU A 13 -14.26 14.40 9.20
CA LEU A 13 -13.40 15.07 8.24
C LEU A 13 -13.12 14.21 6.99
N ILE A 14 -12.89 12.91 7.18
CA ILE A 14 -12.69 11.94 6.09
C ILE A 14 -13.94 11.75 5.25
N THR A 15 -15.14 12.07 5.74
CA THR A 15 -16.37 12.00 4.92
C THR A 15 -16.69 13.29 4.17
N SER A 16 -16.00 14.41 4.47
CA SER A 16 -16.24 15.72 3.84
C SER A 16 -15.89 15.74 2.35
N GLU A 17 -16.59 16.49 1.51
CA GLU A 17 -16.27 16.60 0.08
C GLU A 17 -14.95 17.33 -0.21
N LYS A 18 -14.47 18.15 0.73
CA LYS A 18 -13.26 18.95 0.54
C LYS A 18 -12.01 18.10 0.75
N ARG A 19 -11.14 18.08 -0.26
CA ARG A 19 -9.84 17.38 -0.17
C ARG A 19 -9.00 17.82 1.03
N GLN A 20 -9.04 19.11 1.38
CA GLN A 20 -8.34 19.66 2.55
C GLN A 20 -8.82 19.03 3.86
N ASP A 21 -10.13 18.86 4.03
CA ASP A 21 -10.70 18.25 5.23
C ASP A 21 -10.29 16.79 5.34
N ILE A 22 -10.24 16.07 4.22
CA ILE A 22 -9.80 14.67 4.18
C ILE A 22 -8.34 14.55 4.62
N HIS A 23 -7.47 15.45 4.14
CA HIS A 23 -6.07 15.50 4.58
C HIS A 23 -5.97 15.79 6.08
N ALA A 24 -6.74 16.75 6.61
CA ALA A 24 -6.76 17.03 8.04
C ALA A 24 -7.24 15.83 8.87
N GLY A 25 -8.25 15.09 8.39
CA GLY A 25 -8.71 13.86 9.01
C GLY A 25 -7.66 12.75 8.98
N LEU A 26 -6.90 12.63 7.88
CA LEU A 26 -5.77 11.71 7.76
C LEU A 26 -4.65 12.06 8.75
N ASP A 27 -4.32 13.34 8.90
CA ASP A 27 -3.31 13.81 9.86
C ASP A 27 -3.73 13.50 11.30
N LEU A 28 -5.00 13.70 11.65
CA LEU A 28 -5.54 13.33 12.96
C LEU A 28 -5.47 11.82 13.19
N LEU A 29 -5.80 11.00 12.18
CA LEU A 29 -5.60 9.56 12.27
C LEU A 29 -4.13 9.21 12.49
N ASN A 30 -3.20 9.82 11.77
CA ASN A 30 -1.77 9.52 11.93
C ASN A 30 -1.25 9.91 13.31
N GLN A 31 -1.70 11.03 13.87
CA GLN A 31 -1.37 11.43 15.24
C GLN A 31 -1.86 10.39 16.26
N LEU A 32 -3.04 9.80 16.06
CA LEU A 32 -3.57 8.75 16.92
C LEU A 32 -2.75 7.45 16.85
N LEU A 33 -2.07 7.15 15.74
CA LEU A 33 -1.23 5.95 15.60
C LEU A 33 0.04 6.04 16.44
N VAL A 34 0.57 7.26 16.64
CA VAL A 34 1.81 7.46 17.40
C VAL A 34 1.68 6.89 18.82
N ASP A 35 0.48 6.95 19.39
CA ASP A 35 0.18 6.53 20.77
C ASP A 35 -0.69 5.27 20.87
N GLY A 36 -1.14 4.70 19.73
CA GLY A 36 -2.19 3.68 19.68
C GLY A 36 -1.82 2.39 18.94
N PRO A 37 -2.43 1.24 19.29
CA PRO A 37 -2.20 -0.01 18.57
C PRO A 37 -2.81 0.01 17.16
N ASP A 38 -2.15 -0.67 16.21
CA ASP A 38 -2.59 -0.90 14.83
C ASP A 38 -3.88 -1.76 14.81
N THR A 39 -5.02 -1.15 15.12
CA THR A 39 -6.30 -1.85 15.17
C THR A 39 -6.92 -2.01 13.77
N PRO A 40 -7.70 -3.08 13.54
CA PRO A 40 -8.45 -3.27 12.30
C PRO A 40 -9.32 -2.07 11.93
N THR A 41 -10.00 -1.47 12.92
CA THR A 41 -10.84 -0.28 12.74
C THR A 41 -10.03 0.90 12.23
N TYR A 42 -8.84 1.11 12.81
CA TYR A 42 -7.95 2.19 12.40
C TYR A 42 -7.45 2.02 10.96
N LEU A 43 -6.97 0.82 10.60
CA LEU A 43 -6.51 0.50 9.25
C LEU A 43 -7.63 0.67 8.20
N MET A 44 -8.88 0.42 8.59
CA MET A 44 -10.03 0.67 7.71
C MET A 44 -10.17 2.16 7.40
N HIS A 45 -10.13 3.00 8.43
CA HIS A 45 -10.35 4.44 8.29
C HIS A 45 -9.19 5.12 7.55
N LEU A 46 -7.94 4.69 7.80
CA LEU A 46 -6.79 5.10 7.00
C LEU A 46 -6.96 4.73 5.52
N ALA A 47 -7.35 3.49 5.25
CA ALA A 47 -7.56 3.05 3.87
C ALA A 47 -8.65 3.86 3.16
N LEU A 48 -9.73 4.20 3.88
CA LEU A 48 -10.82 5.02 3.36
C LEU A 48 -10.34 6.45 3.04
N ALA A 49 -9.55 7.06 3.93
CA ALA A 49 -8.97 8.39 3.70
C ALA A 49 -8.10 8.41 2.44
N HIS A 50 -7.14 7.48 2.33
CA HIS A 50 -6.28 7.36 1.15
C HIS A 50 -7.09 7.08 -0.13
N PHE A 51 -8.11 6.22 -0.06
CA PHE A 51 -9.01 5.97 -1.19
C PHE A 51 -9.69 7.24 -1.69
N ARG A 52 -10.19 8.08 -0.77
CA ARG A 52 -10.81 9.35 -1.13
C ARG A 52 -9.83 10.39 -1.68
N LEU A 53 -8.57 10.32 -1.26
CA LEU A 53 -7.49 11.12 -1.83
C LEU A 53 -6.98 10.60 -3.18
N SER A 54 -7.53 9.49 -3.69
CA SER A 54 -7.05 8.75 -4.86
C SER A 54 -5.63 8.17 -4.70
N GLU A 55 -5.19 7.99 -3.46
CA GLU A 55 -3.91 7.36 -3.09
C GLU A 55 -4.10 5.84 -2.99
N TYR A 56 -4.40 5.22 -4.13
CA TYR A 56 -4.87 3.83 -4.18
C TYR A 56 -3.84 2.81 -3.69
N GLU A 57 -2.54 3.06 -3.87
CA GLU A 57 -1.49 2.15 -3.39
C GLU A 57 -1.41 2.11 -1.85
N ASP A 58 -1.52 3.26 -1.19
CA ASP A 58 -1.54 3.33 0.29
C ASP A 58 -2.81 2.72 0.85
N ALA A 59 -3.97 3.00 0.23
CA ALA A 59 -5.23 2.35 0.57
C ALA A 59 -5.10 0.82 0.49
N ARG A 60 -4.53 0.29 -0.60
CA ARG A 60 -4.35 -1.15 -0.83
C ARG A 60 -3.42 -1.78 0.22
N ARG A 61 -2.32 -1.10 0.56
CA ARG A 61 -1.37 -1.55 1.59
C ARG A 61 -2.07 -1.72 2.93
N ASN A 62 -2.81 -0.70 3.38
CA ASN A 62 -3.52 -0.72 4.66
C ASN A 62 -4.62 -1.80 4.69
N LEU A 63 -5.41 -1.93 3.61
CA LEU A 63 -6.42 -2.98 3.50
C LEU A 63 -5.81 -4.39 3.50
N SER A 64 -4.65 -4.57 2.86
CA SER A 64 -3.95 -5.86 2.91
C SER A 64 -3.52 -6.23 4.32
N ARG A 65 -3.08 -5.25 5.14
CA ARG A 65 -2.73 -5.46 6.55
C ARG A 65 -3.97 -5.83 7.36
N LEU A 66 -5.06 -5.08 7.16
CA LEU A 66 -6.34 -5.34 7.81
C LEU A 66 -6.84 -6.75 7.53
N LEU A 67 -6.88 -7.15 6.25
CA LEU A 67 -7.36 -8.47 5.83
C LEU A 67 -6.47 -9.63 6.32
N ARG A 68 -5.18 -9.39 6.58
CA ARG A 68 -4.32 -10.39 7.25
C ARG A 68 -4.71 -10.61 8.71
N MET A 69 -5.18 -9.57 9.40
CA MET A 69 -5.64 -9.68 10.79
C MET A 69 -7.08 -10.18 10.87
N GLN A 70 -7.95 -9.73 9.97
CA GLN A 70 -9.36 -10.10 9.91
C GLN A 70 -9.77 -10.49 8.47
N PRO A 71 -9.51 -11.74 8.05
CA PRO A 71 -9.82 -12.22 6.70
C PRO A 71 -11.32 -12.15 6.36
N ASN A 72 -12.18 -12.25 7.38
CA ASN A 72 -13.64 -12.23 7.22
C ASN A 72 -14.24 -10.81 7.23
N HIS A 73 -13.41 -9.77 7.21
CA HIS A 73 -13.90 -8.39 7.19
C HIS A 73 -14.45 -8.04 5.79
N MET A 74 -15.77 -8.20 5.62
CA MET A 74 -16.45 -8.05 4.32
C MET A 74 -16.21 -6.68 3.68
N GLU A 75 -16.37 -5.60 4.46
CA GLU A 75 -16.15 -4.23 3.99
C GLU A 75 -14.73 -4.02 3.44
N ALA A 76 -13.71 -4.51 4.16
CA ALA A 76 -12.32 -4.34 3.76
C ALA A 76 -12.03 -5.10 2.47
N ARG A 77 -12.66 -6.27 2.28
CA ARG A 77 -12.53 -7.07 1.08
C ARG A 77 -13.15 -6.37 -0.13
N VAL A 78 -14.34 -5.78 0.04
CA VAL A 78 -15.00 -5.00 -1.01
C VAL A 78 -14.18 -3.78 -1.37
N LEU A 79 -13.73 -3.01 -0.38
CA LEU A 79 -12.91 -1.82 -0.63
C LEU A 79 -11.56 -2.20 -1.28
N TYR A 80 -10.94 -3.30 -0.87
CA TYR A 80 -9.70 -3.80 -1.47
C TYR A 80 -9.85 -4.13 -2.95
N GLN A 81 -10.98 -4.73 -3.35
CA GLN A 81 -11.28 -5.00 -4.76
C GLN A 81 -11.43 -3.70 -5.56
N ILE A 82 -12.24 -2.76 -5.06
CA ILE A 82 -12.46 -1.46 -5.71
C ILE A 82 -11.14 -0.70 -5.88
N VAL A 83 -10.34 -0.63 -4.80
CA VAL A 83 -9.03 0.02 -4.81
C VAL A 83 -8.08 -0.68 -5.77
N SER A 84 -8.04 -2.02 -5.78
CA SER A 84 -7.16 -2.78 -6.69
C SER A 84 -7.52 -2.55 -8.15
N ASP A 85 -8.81 -2.44 -8.48
CA ASP A 85 -9.26 -2.17 -9.84
C ASP A 85 -8.97 -0.73 -10.29
N ARG A 86 -8.92 0.23 -9.36
CA ARG A 86 -8.50 1.61 -9.66
C ARG A 86 -6.98 1.73 -9.75
N ALA A 87 -6.25 1.11 -8.81
CA ALA A 87 -4.79 1.05 -8.81
C ALA A 87 -4.23 0.40 -10.09
N LYS A 88 -4.88 -0.65 -10.62
CA LYS A 88 -4.47 -1.25 -11.91
C LYS A 88 -4.66 -0.31 -13.10
N ARG A 89 -5.69 0.53 -13.06
CA ARG A 89 -5.99 1.51 -14.13
C ARG A 89 -5.00 2.68 -14.10
N ASP A 90 -4.64 3.14 -12.91
CA ASP A 90 -3.73 4.28 -12.72
C ASP A 90 -2.25 3.87 -12.67
N GLY A 91 -1.99 2.62 -12.30
CA GLY A 91 -0.68 2.10 -11.90
C GLY A 91 -0.20 0.93 -12.75
N MET A 92 -0.14 1.12 -14.07
CA MET A 92 0.58 0.27 -15.03
C MET A 92 2.11 0.16 -14.75
N ILE A 93 2.56 0.27 -13.49
CA ILE A 93 3.96 0.45 -13.09
C ILE A 93 4.43 -0.58 -12.05
N SER A 94 3.54 -1.24 -11.28
CA SER A 94 3.98 -2.17 -10.23
C SER A 94 4.34 -3.58 -10.70
N MET A 95 3.93 -3.99 -11.92
CA MET A 95 4.29 -5.30 -12.48
C MET A 95 5.77 -5.41 -12.87
N VAL A 96 6.52 -4.30 -12.89
CA VAL A 96 7.94 -4.32 -13.28
C VAL A 96 8.86 -4.82 -12.15
N PHE A 97 8.44 -4.78 -10.88
CA PHE A 97 9.36 -5.05 -9.76
C PHE A 97 9.21 -6.40 -9.04
N THR A 98 8.17 -7.21 -9.28
CA THR A 98 7.96 -8.46 -8.49
C THR A 98 8.30 -9.78 -9.19
N GLY A 99 8.98 -9.76 -10.33
CA GLY A 99 9.76 -10.93 -10.78
C GLY A 99 9.47 -11.37 -12.20
N GLY A 100 10.42 -11.12 -13.11
CA GLY A 100 10.42 -11.79 -14.42
C GLY A 100 11.36 -11.26 -15.50
N LEU A 101 11.99 -10.09 -15.34
CA LEU A 101 12.92 -9.54 -16.35
C LEU A 101 14.35 -9.31 -15.83
N VAL A 102 14.77 -9.99 -14.76
CA VAL A 102 16.20 -10.05 -14.38
C VAL A 102 16.93 -11.22 -15.05
N ALA A 103 16.20 -12.21 -15.60
CA ALA A 103 16.81 -13.40 -16.18
C ALA A 103 17.68 -13.11 -17.42
N ALA A 104 17.29 -12.17 -18.27
CA ALA A 104 18.03 -11.88 -19.50
C ALA A 104 19.40 -11.21 -19.23
N VAL A 105 19.44 -10.25 -18.30
CA VAL A 105 20.69 -9.55 -17.95
C VAL A 105 21.62 -10.45 -17.14
N GLY A 106 21.06 -11.25 -16.22
CA GLY A 106 21.83 -12.22 -15.43
C GLY A 106 22.48 -13.32 -16.27
N TYR A 107 21.75 -13.87 -17.26
CA TYR A 107 22.29 -14.89 -18.16
C TYR A 107 23.43 -14.36 -19.05
N ALA A 108 23.30 -13.14 -19.58
CA ALA A 108 24.32 -12.51 -20.42
C ALA A 108 25.65 -12.30 -19.65
N LEU A 109 25.57 -11.88 -18.39
CA LEU A 109 26.75 -11.70 -17.55
C LEU A 109 27.39 -13.04 -17.16
N PHE A 110 26.59 -14.06 -16.82
CA PHE A 110 27.10 -15.40 -16.47
C PHE A 110 27.80 -16.08 -17.65
N LYS A 111 27.24 -16.00 -18.86
CA LYS A 111 27.85 -16.56 -20.07
C LYS A 111 29.20 -15.90 -20.40
N THR A 112 29.29 -14.58 -20.22
CA THR A 112 30.51 -13.82 -20.50
C THR A 112 31.65 -14.15 -19.52
N MET A 113 31.33 -14.49 -18.26
CA MET A 113 32.34 -14.91 -17.28
C MET A 113 32.81 -16.37 -17.46
N SER A 114 31.96 -17.24 -18.00
CA SER A 114 32.27 -18.68 -18.20
C SER A 114 33.20 -18.94 -19.41
N HIS A 115 33.40 -17.97 -20.30
CA HIS A 115 34.31 -18.07 -21.45
C HIS A 115 35.69 -17.42 -21.17
N ARG A 116 36.39 -17.88 -20.13
CA ARG A 116 37.85 -17.74 -20.07
C ARG A 116 38.51 -19.06 -20.45
N PRO A 117 38.81 -19.30 -21.76
CA PRO A 117 39.63 -20.44 -22.14
C PRO A 117 41.02 -20.30 -21.51
N GLY A 118 41.48 -21.38 -20.90
CA GLY A 118 42.69 -21.46 -20.09
C GLY A 118 43.94 -20.96 -20.82
N ARG A 119 44.76 -20.23 -20.07
CA ARG A 119 46.16 -19.99 -20.40
C ARG A 119 46.85 -21.34 -20.59
N ARG A 120 47.19 -21.68 -21.84
CA ARG A 120 48.14 -22.74 -22.18
C ARG A 120 49.49 -22.09 -22.53
N PHE A 121 50.39 -22.20 -21.56
CA PHE A 121 51.84 -22.36 -21.64
C PHE A 121 52.57 -21.99 -22.94
N MET A 122 53.53 -21.07 -22.81
CA MET A 122 54.90 -21.27 -23.31
C MET A 122 55.86 -21.11 -22.14
#